data_AF-A0A847ZN81-F1
#
_entry.id   AF-A0A847ZN81-F1
#
_cell.length_a   1.000
_cell.length_b   1.000
_cell.length_c   1.000
_cell.angle_alpha   90.00
_cell.angle_beta   90.00
_cell.angle_gamma   90.00
#
_symmetry.space_group_name_H-M   'P 1'
#
loop_
_entity.id
_entity.type
_entity.pdbx_description
1 polymer ?
#
loop_
_entity_poly.entity_id
_entity_poly.type
_entity_poly.pdbx_seq_one_letter_code
_entity_poly.pdbx_strand_id
1 'polypeptide(L)'
;MLDLTRSWVGYSSLAIFVVAYVFVILEESLELRKSKPVLLAAGLIWALIGLAYTAAGTPELAKAAAEHTIYEYGELFLFLIVAITYVNTLEERRVFEV
;
A
#
# COMPACT_ATOMS: atom_id res chain seq x y z
N MET A 1 5.60 -0.58 -21.25
CA MET A 1 4.55 -0.35 -20.24
C MET A 1 3.31 0.16 -20.94
N LEU A 2 2.13 -0.34 -20.57
CA LEU A 2 0.87 0.17 -21.09
C LEU A 2 0.59 1.52 -20.41
N ASP A 3 0.25 2.56 -21.17
CA ASP A 3 -0.17 3.84 -20.58
C ASP A 3 -1.66 3.78 -20.21
N LEU A 4 -1.96 3.60 -18.92
CA LEU A 4 -3.31 3.60 -18.39
C LEU A 4 -3.75 4.97 -17.87
N THR A 5 -2.91 6.01 -17.99
CA THR A 5 -3.18 7.35 -17.43
C THR A 5 -4.45 7.97 -17.98
N ARG A 6 -4.72 7.78 -19.27
CA ARG A 6 -5.93 8.27 -19.96
C ARG A 6 -6.98 7.18 -20.19
N SER A 7 -6.92 6.09 -19.42
CA SER A 7 -7.86 4.98 -19.53
C SER A 7 -8.96 5.06 -18.47
N TRP A 8 -10.08 4.36 -18.72
CA TRP A 8 -11.15 4.20 -17.73
C TRP A 8 -10.64 3.58 -16.41
N VAL A 9 -9.59 2.75 -16.48
CA VAL A 9 -8.93 2.13 -15.32
C VAL A 9 -8.21 3.18 -14.48
N GLY A 10 -7.50 4.10 -15.14
CA GLY A 10 -6.80 5.21 -14.50
C GLY A 10 -7.75 6.15 -13.79
N TYR A 11 -8.84 6.57 -14.46
CA TYR A 11 -9.86 7.41 -13.84
C TYR A 11 -10.59 6.71 -12.68
N SER A 12 -10.91 5.43 -12.82
CA SER A 12 -11.53 4.63 -11.75
C SER A 12 -10.61 4.51 -10.53
N SER A 13 -9.31 4.28 -10.76
CA SER A 13 -8.31 4.17 -9.69
C SER A 13 -8.16 5.49 -8.93
N LEU A 14 -8.15 6.63 -9.65
CA LEU A 14 -8.13 7.95 -9.02
C LEU A 14 -9.39 8.21 -8.20
N ALA A 15 -10.57 7.85 -8.72
CA ALA A 15 -11.82 7.99 -7.99
C ALA A 15 -11.82 7.16 -6.69
N ILE A 16 -11.37 5.90 -6.75
CA ILE A 16 -11.23 5.03 -5.57
C ILE A 16 -10.26 5.65 -4.56
N PHE A 17 -9.13 6.19 -5.03
CA PHE A 17 -8.15 6.85 -4.16
C PHE A 17 -8.74 8.06 -3.44
N VAL A 18 -9.46 8.93 -4.15
CA VAL A 18 -10.10 10.11 -3.56
C VAL A 18 -11.14 9.70 -2.52
N VAL A 19 -12.00 8.72 -2.83
CA VAL A 19 -12.99 8.20 -1.90
C VAL A 19 -12.32 7.63 -0.64
N ALA A 20 -11.27 6.82 -0.81
CA ALA A 20 -10.52 6.26 0.30
C ALA A 20 -9.89 7.36 1.17
N TYR A 21 -9.34 8.40 0.56
CA TYR A 21 -8.75 9.53 1.26
C TYR A 21 -9.79 10.31 2.08
N VAL A 22 -11.00 10.50 1.53
CA VAL A 22 -12.13 11.06 2.28
C VAL A 22 -12.47 10.19 3.49
N PHE A 23 -12.54 8.86 3.33
CA PHE A 23 -12.77 7.94 4.46
C PHE A 23 -11.65 8.00 5.52
N VAL A 24 -10.40 8.22 5.11
CA VAL A 24 -9.27 8.39 6.04
C VAL A 24 -9.40 9.68 6.87
N ILE A 25 -9.94 10.74 6.29
CA ILE A 25 -10.18 12.01 7.01
C ILE A 25 -11.40 11.89 7.91
N LEU A 26 -12.46 11.24 7.45
CA LEU A 26 -13.70 11.02 8.21
C LEU A 26 -13.57 10.00 9.35
N GLU A 27 -12.36 9.47 9.59
CA GLU A 27 -12.08 8.49 10.64
C GLU A 27 -12.62 8.90 12.01
N GLU A 28 -12.50 10.19 12.34
CA GLU A 28 -12.89 10.76 13.63
C GLU A 28 -14.39 10.61 13.90
N SER A 29 -15.22 10.50 12.85
CA SER A 29 -16.67 10.30 12.94
C SER A 29 -17.09 8.83 12.85
N LEU A 30 -16.20 7.92 12.43
CA LEU A 30 -16.53 6.53 12.08
C LEU A 30 -15.83 5.48 12.97
N GLU A 31 -14.91 5.87 13.86
CA GLU A 31 -14.09 4.99 14.72
C GLU A 31 -13.36 3.86 13.95
N LEU A 32 -13.23 3.99 12.63
CA LEU A 32 -12.61 2.98 11.78
C LEU A 32 -11.12 3.22 11.66
N ARG A 33 -10.27 2.33 12.20
CA ARG A 33 -8.80 2.40 12.01
C ARG A 33 -8.43 2.78 10.56
N LYS A 34 -7.70 3.89 10.35
CA LYS A 34 -7.28 4.41 9.03
C LYS A 34 -6.72 3.35 8.07
N SER A 35 -6.09 2.30 8.60
CA SER A 35 -5.52 1.21 7.79
C SER A 35 -6.58 0.43 6.99
N LYS A 36 -7.82 0.31 7.48
CA LYS A 36 -8.88 -0.48 6.82
C LYS A 36 -9.32 0.12 5.47
N PRO A 37 -9.75 1.39 5.39
CA PRO A 37 -10.15 1.99 4.11
C PRO A 37 -8.99 2.07 3.12
N VAL A 38 -7.78 2.38 3.58
CA VAL A 38 -6.59 2.45 2.72
C VAL A 38 -6.25 1.10 2.10
N LEU A 39 -6.26 0.03 2.91
CA LEU A 39 -5.93 -1.31 2.42
C LEU A 39 -6.96 -1.82 1.39
N LEU A 40 -8.25 -1.58 1.64
CA LEU A 40 -9.31 -1.94 0.71
C LEU A 40 -9.16 -1.23 -0.63
N ALA A 41 -8.90 0.08 -0.59
CA ALA A 41 -8.69 0.89 -1.79
C ALA A 41 -7.48 0.42 -2.60
N ALA A 42 -6.35 0.17 -1.92
CA ALA A 42 -5.14 -0.36 -2.55
C ALA A 42 -5.41 -1.71 -3.25
N GLY A 43 -6.14 -2.62 -2.59
CA GLY A 43 -6.53 -3.90 -3.18
C GLY A 43 -7.42 -3.75 -4.41
N LEU A 44 -8.41 -2.85 -4.37
CA LEU A 44 -9.28 -2.58 -5.52
C LEU A 44 -8.52 -1.98 -6.70
N ILE A 45 -7.61 -1.05 -6.46
CA ILE A 45 -6.77 -0.45 -7.51
C ILE A 45 -5.86 -1.52 -8.15
N TRP A 46 -5.19 -2.34 -7.34
CA TRP A 46 -4.38 -3.45 -7.86
C TRP A 46 -5.18 -4.47 -8.65
N ALA A 47 -6.41 -4.80 -8.22
CA ALA A 47 -7.31 -5.67 -8.96
C ALA A 47 -7.68 -5.08 -10.33
N LEU A 48 -8.01 -3.79 -10.39
CA LEU A 48 -8.30 -3.09 -11.65
C LEU A 48 -7.10 -3.08 -12.59
N ILE A 49 -5.89 -2.81 -12.07
CA ILE A 49 -4.64 -2.85 -12.85
C ILE A 49 -4.39 -4.27 -13.39
N GLY A 50 -4.53 -5.29 -12.55
CA GLY A 50 -4.37 -6.69 -12.96
C GLY A 50 -5.33 -7.09 -14.07
N LEU A 51 -6.60 -6.71 -13.96
CA LEU A 51 -7.61 -6.93 -15.00
C LEU A 51 -7.25 -6.22 -16.31
N ALA A 52 -6.79 -4.97 -16.24
CA ALA A 52 -6.39 -4.19 -17.41
C ALA A 52 -5.23 -4.83 -18.17
N TYR A 53 -4.19 -5.27 -17.46
CA TYR A 53 -3.02 -5.92 -18.05
C TYR A 53 -3.33 -7.34 -18.56
N THR A 54 -4.24 -8.05 -17.91
CA THR A 54 -4.74 -9.35 -18.40
C THR A 54 -5.50 -9.17 -19.71
N ALA A 55 -6.38 -8.16 -19.79
CA ALA A 55 -7.13 -7.83 -21.00
C ALA A 55 -6.20 -7.35 -22.15
N ALA A 56 -5.09 -6.68 -21.82
CA ALA A 56 -4.07 -6.27 -22.78
C ALA A 56 -3.10 -7.39 -23.19
N GLY A 57 -3.31 -8.63 -22.72
CA GLY A 57 -2.47 -9.79 -23.08
C GLY A 57 -1.08 -9.81 -22.42
N THR A 58 -0.85 -8.98 -21.40
CA THR A 58 0.45 -8.87 -20.70
C THR A 58 0.31 -8.99 -19.17
N PRO A 59 -0.33 -10.05 -18.65
CA PRO A 59 -0.58 -10.21 -17.21
C PRO A 59 0.71 -10.27 -16.38
N GLU A 60 1.80 -10.81 -16.94
CA GLU A 60 3.09 -10.94 -16.25
C GLU A 60 3.69 -9.59 -15.83
N LEU A 61 3.43 -8.51 -16.57
CA LEU A 61 3.95 -7.19 -16.21
C LEU A 61 3.28 -6.63 -14.95
N ALA A 62 1.96 -6.83 -14.81
CA ALA A 62 1.25 -6.42 -13.60
C ALA A 62 1.65 -7.28 -12.40
N LYS A 63 1.83 -8.59 -12.61
CA LYS A 63 2.31 -9.50 -11.57
C LYS A 63 3.71 -9.12 -11.08
N ALA A 64 4.67 -8.94 -11.99
CA ALA A 64 6.04 -8.57 -11.65
C ALA A 64 6.09 -7.24 -10.88
N ALA A 65 5.27 -6.25 -11.27
CA ALA A 65 5.17 -4.99 -10.55
C ALA A 65 4.61 -5.16 -9.13
N ALA A 66 3.57 -5.98 -8.96
CA ALA A 66 2.99 -6.28 -7.66
C ALA A 66 3.98 -7.02 -6.75
N GLU A 67 4.65 -8.05 -7.28
CA GLU A 67 5.68 -8.81 -6.57
C GLU A 67 6.82 -7.91 -6.11
N HIS A 68 7.36 -7.09 -7.01
CA HIS A 68 8.44 -6.15 -6.66
C HIS A 68 8.02 -5.20 -5.53
N THR A 69 6.80 -4.65 -5.60
CA THR A 69 6.25 -3.78 -4.56
C THR A 69 6.15 -4.51 -3.23
N ILE A 70 5.59 -5.72 -3.22
CA ILE A 70 5.43 -6.51 -1.99
C ILE A 70 6.78 -6.89 -1.39
N TYR A 71 7.76 -7.26 -2.22
CA TYR A 71 9.11 -7.58 -1.76
C TYR A 71 9.79 -6.37 -1.14
N GLU A 72 9.73 -5.20 -1.77
CA GLU A 72 10.27 -3.95 -1.23
C GLU A 72 9.64 -3.60 0.12
N TYR A 73 8.31 -3.65 0.23
CA TYR A 73 7.63 -3.43 1.51
C TYR A 73 7.96 -4.51 2.55
N GLY A 74 8.14 -5.76 2.12
CA GLY A 74 8.56 -6.87 2.98
C GLY A 74 9.96 -6.66 3.55
N GLU A 75 10.90 -6.22 2.72
CA GLU A 75 12.26 -5.87 3.13
C GLU A 75 12.27 -4.73 4.14
N LEU A 76 11.53 -3.65 3.86
CA LEU A 76 11.37 -2.54 4.79
C LEU A 76 10.72 -2.98 6.10
N PHE A 77 9.67 -3.80 6.04
CA PHE A 77 8.99 -4.32 7.23
C PHE A 77 9.93 -5.16 8.11
N LEU A 78 10.66 -6.10 7.51
CA LEU A 78 11.64 -6.93 8.23
C LEU A 78 12.76 -6.08 8.83
N PHE A 79 13.27 -5.10 8.08
CA PHE A 79 14.25 -4.14 8.57
C PHE A 79 13.72 -3.35 9.78
N LEU A 80 12.51 -2.80 9.68
CA LEU A 80 11.89 -2.00 10.74
C LEU A 80 11.59 -2.83 11.99
N ILE A 81 11.16 -4.10 11.86
CA ILE A 81 10.96 -4.98 13.02
C ILE A 81 12.25 -5.13 13.81
N VAL A 82 13.34 -5.48 13.11
CA VAL A 82 14.64 -5.68 13.75
C VAL A 82 15.13 -4.36 14.35
N ALA A 83 15.00 -3.25 13.62
CA ALA A 83 15.41 -1.93 14.09
C ALA A 83 14.64 -1.49 15.34
N ILE A 84 13.31 -1.61 15.36
CA ILE A 84 12.48 -1.25 16.52
C ILE A 84 12.80 -2.14 17.71
N THR A 85 12.97 -3.46 17.50
CA THR A 85 13.33 -4.39 18.58
C THR A 85 14.68 -4.04 19.18
N TYR A 86 15.67 -3.70 18.34
CA TYR A 86 17.00 -3.29 18.78
C TYR A 86 16.95 -1.99 19.60
N VAL A 87 16.24 -0.96 19.11
CA VAL A 87 16.07 0.32 19.81
C VAL A 87 15.39 0.11 21.17
N ASN A 88 14.28 -0.62 21.20
CA ASN A 88 13.56 -0.93 22.43
C ASN A 88 14.46 -1.66 23.44
N THR A 89 15.31 -2.58 22.96
CA THR A 89 16.26 -3.31 23.84
C THR A 89 17.31 -2.38 24.44
N LEU A 90 17.85 -1.42 23.67
CA LEU A 90 18.82 -0.44 24.18
C LEU A 90 18.18 0.52 25.19
N GLU A 91 16.94 0.92 24.94
CA GLU A 91 16.13 1.75 25.84
C GLU A 91 15.86 1.02 27.17
N GLU A 92 15.44 -0.24 27.14
CA GLU A 92 15.26 -1.08 28.34
C GLU A 92 16.57 -1.25 29.15
N ARG A 93 17.73 -1.21 28.47
CA ARG A 93 19.06 -1.28 29.09
C ARG A 93 19.59 0.08 29.56
N ARG A 94 18.79 1.16 29.44
CA ARG A 94 19.14 2.52 29.86
C ARG A 94 20.42 3.05 29.21
N VAL A 95 20.77 2.55 28.01
CA VAL A 95 21.98 2.99 27.29
C VAL A 95 21.90 4.47 26.89
N PHE A 96 20.69 5.01 26.80
CA PHE A 96 20.43 6.41 26.45
C PHE A 96 20.14 7.31 27.66
N GLU A 97 20.14 6.79 28.89
CA GLU A 97 20.00 7.63 30.09
C GLU A 97 21.36 8.29 30.42
N VAL A 98 21.42 9.62 30.38
CA VAL A 98 22.53 10.47 30.86
C VAL A 98 22.14 11.12 32.17
#